data_AF-A0A2S8RDX9-F1
#
_entry.id   AF-A0A2S8RDX9-F1
#
_cell.length_a   1.000
_cell.length_b   1.000
_cell.length_c   1.000
_cell.angle_alpha   90.00
_cell.angle_beta   90.00
_cell.angle_gamma   90.00
#
_symmetry.space_group_name_H-M   'P 1'
#
loop_
_entity.id
_entity.type
_entity.pdbx_description
1 polymer ?
#
loop_
_entity_poly.entity_id
_entity_poly.type
_entity_poly.pdbx_seq_one_letter_code
_entity_poly.pdbx_strand_id
1 'polypeptide(L)'
;MEEKKYTDADLKQAEREIMKDIMVKEEGSFCPFCGENFGSSDGVKQHLCEKEKEAFTDKDLEKMNTPSERSANYAENYKAEHGTNRFTVNVPLEEFDNNQLEIDIGEEIHHLISVGPYAFTLRINRLGNYFGIYINSTDNLISAPSVDPIAFKKKHGMAFSDLSDKSKYDIAAAAIEKSKIQYHKGNHDFEPEKGIPSYEKKLVQDLAEIEYEILAKSRKEGCLGQTPEGREEAKNLIDNKLKELQEKIKSDITDFEPSPDGKQIVERFLAKEDYKYHTGKG
;
A
#
# COMPACT_ATOMS: atom_id res chain seq x y z
N MET A 1 -38.18 16.31 0.08
CA MET A 1 -37.05 15.90 -0.78
C MET A 1 -36.22 14.94 0.06
N GLU A 2 -36.12 13.68 -0.33
CA GLU A 2 -35.15 12.77 0.27
C GLU A 2 -33.75 13.23 -0.16
N GLU A 3 -32.86 13.49 0.80
CA GLU A 3 -31.45 13.73 0.52
C GLU A 3 -30.88 12.49 -0.17
N LYS A 4 -30.35 12.65 -1.40
CA LYS A 4 -29.54 11.61 -2.03
C LYS A 4 -28.32 11.37 -1.14
N LYS A 5 -28.30 10.26 -0.41
CA LYS A 5 -27.09 9.78 0.27
C LYS A 5 -26.14 9.23 -0.79
N TYR A 6 -24.91 9.75 -0.82
CA TYR A 6 -23.83 9.19 -1.61
C TYR A 6 -23.51 7.77 -1.12
N THR A 7 -23.24 6.87 -2.05
CA THR A 7 -22.75 5.51 -1.78
C THR A 7 -21.22 5.48 -1.72
N ASP A 8 -20.63 4.41 -1.16
CA ASP A 8 -19.17 4.21 -1.19
C ASP A 8 -18.63 4.16 -2.63
N ALA A 9 -19.44 3.69 -3.58
CA ALA A 9 -19.08 3.69 -5.00
C ALA A 9 -19.00 5.11 -5.55
N ASP A 10 -19.96 5.98 -5.19
CA ASP A 10 -19.94 7.39 -5.60
C ASP A 10 -18.72 8.13 -5.03
N LEU A 11 -18.38 7.87 -3.76
CA LEU A 11 -17.20 8.46 -3.12
C LEU A 11 -15.89 8.00 -3.78
N LYS A 12 -15.75 6.70 -4.06
CA LYS A 12 -14.59 6.14 -4.77
C LYS A 12 -14.45 6.72 -6.17
N GLN A 13 -15.56 6.94 -6.87
CA GLN A 13 -15.53 7.57 -8.19
C GLN A 13 -15.08 9.03 -8.10
N ALA A 14 -15.65 9.81 -7.18
CA ALA A 14 -15.27 11.20 -6.99
C ALA A 14 -13.78 11.34 -6.63
N GLU A 15 -13.26 10.46 -5.78
CA GLU A 15 -11.85 10.41 -5.41
C GLU A 15 -10.94 10.15 -6.62
N ARG A 16 -11.29 9.20 -7.48
CA ARG A 16 -10.56 8.95 -8.73
C ARG A 16 -10.54 10.16 -9.65
N GLU A 17 -11.69 10.85 -9.79
CA GLU A 17 -11.81 12.03 -10.64
C GLU A 17 -10.94 13.18 -10.12
N ILE A 18 -10.98 13.45 -8.81
CA ILE A 18 -10.12 14.46 -8.14
C ILE A 18 -8.65 14.18 -8.42
N MET A 19 -8.26 12.92 -8.49
CA MET A 19 -6.84 12.55 -8.59
C MET A 19 -6.30 12.54 -9.97
N LYS A 20 -7.13 12.13 -10.92
CA LYS A 20 -6.84 12.37 -12.31
C LYS A 20 -6.66 13.87 -12.55
N ASP A 21 -7.50 14.69 -11.93
CA ASP A 21 -7.38 16.15 -11.98
C ASP A 21 -6.06 16.63 -11.36
N ILE A 22 -5.66 16.16 -10.18
CA ILE A 22 -4.37 16.52 -9.56
C ILE A 22 -3.19 16.09 -10.44
N MET A 23 -3.17 14.84 -10.92
CA MET A 23 -2.10 14.30 -11.76
C MET A 23 -1.91 15.09 -13.06
N VAL A 24 -3.01 15.57 -13.65
CA VAL A 24 -2.98 16.29 -14.94
C VAL A 24 -2.76 17.79 -14.74
N LYS A 25 -3.50 18.42 -13.82
CA LYS A 25 -3.53 19.88 -13.68
C LYS A 25 -2.41 20.42 -12.80
N GLU A 26 -2.13 19.74 -11.68
CA GLU A 26 -1.15 20.22 -10.69
C GLU A 26 0.23 19.60 -10.96
N GLU A 27 0.30 18.27 -11.09
CA GLU A 27 1.57 17.57 -11.31
C GLU A 27 1.99 17.55 -12.77
N GLY A 28 1.03 17.62 -13.69
CA GLY A 28 1.26 17.46 -15.12
C GLY A 28 2.18 18.53 -15.71
N SER A 29 2.35 19.68 -15.06
CA SER A 29 3.28 20.73 -15.47
C SER A 29 4.73 20.49 -15.02
N PHE A 30 4.97 19.55 -14.10
CA PHE A 30 6.31 19.26 -13.59
C PHE A 30 6.89 18.02 -14.28
N CYS A 31 8.15 18.10 -14.70
CA CYS A 31 8.87 16.93 -15.19
C CYS A 31 9.20 16.01 -14.00
N PRO A 32 8.78 14.74 -14.03
CA PRO A 32 9.02 13.85 -12.89
C PRO A 32 10.48 13.38 -12.77
N PHE A 33 11.31 13.63 -13.77
CA PHE A 33 12.73 13.26 -13.74
C PHE A 33 13.61 14.36 -13.13
N CYS A 34 13.40 15.62 -13.51
CA CYS A 34 14.23 16.74 -13.05
C CYS A 34 13.51 17.70 -12.08
N GLY A 35 12.19 17.59 -11.95
CA GLY A 35 11.36 18.42 -11.07
C GLY A 35 11.10 19.84 -11.59
N GLU A 36 11.58 20.20 -12.79
CA GLU A 36 11.35 21.51 -13.38
C GLU A 36 9.90 21.68 -13.84
N ASN A 37 9.41 22.92 -13.77
CA ASN A 37 8.07 23.30 -14.19
C ASN A 37 8.07 23.82 -15.63
N PHE A 38 7.31 23.17 -16.51
CA PHE A 38 7.14 23.51 -17.92
C PHE A 38 5.75 24.12 -18.21
N GLY A 39 4.98 24.44 -17.18
CA GLY A 39 3.69 25.13 -17.25
C GLY A 39 2.52 24.30 -17.78
N SER A 40 2.78 23.12 -18.37
CA SER A 40 1.76 22.21 -18.88
C SER A 40 2.31 20.81 -19.15
N SER A 41 1.43 19.82 -19.30
CA SER A 41 1.80 18.47 -19.73
C SER A 41 2.43 18.44 -21.13
N ASP A 42 1.98 19.30 -22.04
CA ASP A 42 2.61 19.44 -23.36
C ASP A 42 4.02 20.00 -23.26
N GLY A 43 4.26 20.96 -22.36
CA GLY A 43 5.59 21.47 -22.06
C GLY A 43 6.52 20.38 -21.54
N VAL A 44 6.04 19.53 -20.62
CA VAL A 44 6.79 18.36 -20.13
C VAL A 44 7.07 17.38 -21.25
N LYS A 45 6.09 17.07 -22.12
CA LYS A 45 6.29 16.20 -23.28
C LYS A 45 7.35 16.75 -24.23
N GLN A 46 7.29 18.04 -24.55
CA GLN A 46 8.28 18.69 -25.40
C GLN A 46 9.67 18.54 -24.79
N HIS A 47 9.81 18.87 -23.49
CA HIS A 47 11.05 18.72 -22.75
C HIS A 47 11.64 17.30 -22.82
N LEU A 48 10.81 16.28 -22.62
CA LEU A 48 11.24 14.87 -22.67
C LEU A 48 11.62 14.40 -24.08
N CYS A 49 11.19 15.10 -25.13
CA CYS A 49 11.52 14.84 -26.53
C CYS A 49 12.70 15.68 -27.08
N GLU A 50 13.27 16.59 -26.29
CA GLU A 50 14.25 17.58 -26.80
C GLU A 50 15.53 16.97 -27.38
N LYS A 51 16.00 15.84 -26.84
CA LYS A 51 17.34 15.31 -27.13
C LYS A 51 17.38 14.12 -28.07
N GLU A 52 16.29 13.35 -28.24
CA GLU A 52 16.31 12.12 -29.03
C GLU A 52 15.05 11.89 -29.86
N LYS A 53 15.20 11.13 -30.95
CA LYS A 53 14.13 10.80 -31.90
C LYS A 53 13.16 9.70 -31.42
N GLU A 54 13.50 8.97 -30.36
CA GLU A 54 12.54 8.09 -29.69
C GLU A 54 11.53 8.93 -28.92
N ALA A 55 10.42 9.21 -29.61
CA ALA A 55 9.40 10.12 -29.14
C ALA A 55 8.79 9.61 -27.83
N PHE A 56 8.92 10.40 -26.77
CA PHE A 56 7.99 10.33 -25.66
C PHE A 56 6.59 10.63 -26.23
N THR A 57 5.71 9.64 -26.23
CA THR A 57 4.43 9.73 -26.95
C THR A 57 3.32 10.30 -26.07
N ASP A 58 2.20 10.68 -26.70
CA ASP A 58 0.98 11.03 -25.94
C ASP A 58 0.51 9.87 -25.05
N LYS A 59 0.73 8.63 -25.50
CA LYS A 59 0.43 7.43 -24.71
C LYS A 59 1.32 7.32 -23.48
N ASP A 60 2.59 7.71 -23.57
CA ASP A 60 3.50 7.72 -22.43
C ASP A 60 3.13 8.81 -21.43
N LEU A 61 2.76 9.99 -21.94
CA LEU A 61 2.23 11.09 -21.11
C LEU A 61 0.93 10.70 -20.40
N GLU A 62 0.01 10.04 -21.11
CA GLU A 62 -1.26 9.56 -20.56
C GLU A 62 -1.03 8.51 -19.47
N LYS A 63 -0.18 7.50 -19.72
CA LYS A 63 0.21 6.51 -18.71
C LYS A 63 0.77 7.18 -17.47
N MET A 64 1.73 8.08 -17.67
CA MET A 64 2.41 8.79 -16.60
C MET A 64 1.39 9.55 -15.73
N ASN A 65 0.44 10.26 -16.32
CA ASN A 65 -0.54 11.09 -15.59
C ASN A 65 -1.83 10.33 -15.18
N THR A 66 -1.89 9.01 -15.34
CA THR A 66 -3.04 8.21 -14.90
C THR A 66 -2.82 7.72 -13.48
N PRO A 67 -3.69 8.00 -12.50
CA PRO A 67 -3.55 7.45 -11.15
C PRO A 67 -3.52 5.93 -11.16
N SER A 68 -2.62 5.31 -10.40
CA SER A 68 -2.61 3.86 -10.23
C SER A 68 -3.86 3.41 -9.45
N GLU A 69 -4.53 2.34 -9.92
CA GLU A 69 -5.74 1.83 -9.27
C GLU A 69 -5.55 0.44 -8.65
N ARG A 70 -6.07 0.25 -7.43
CA ARG A 70 -6.20 -1.08 -6.83
C ARG A 70 -7.18 -1.90 -7.66
N SER A 71 -6.72 -3.04 -8.18
CA SER A 71 -7.60 -3.99 -8.87
C SER A 71 -8.61 -4.57 -7.89
N ALA A 72 -9.84 -4.87 -8.31
CA ALA A 72 -10.77 -5.63 -7.47
C ALA A 72 -10.32 -7.08 -7.27
N ASN A 73 -9.50 -7.62 -8.19
CA ASN A 73 -9.11 -9.02 -8.24
C ASN A 73 -7.67 -9.26 -7.77
N TYR A 74 -7.00 -8.27 -7.17
CA TYR A 74 -5.61 -8.40 -6.73
C TYR A 74 -5.41 -9.61 -5.80
N ALA A 75 -6.35 -9.84 -4.87
CA ALA A 75 -6.29 -10.96 -3.93
C ALA A 75 -6.51 -12.31 -4.62
N GLU A 76 -7.39 -12.37 -5.63
CA GLU A 76 -7.61 -13.58 -6.42
C GLU A 76 -6.38 -13.93 -7.25
N ASN A 77 -5.79 -12.92 -7.90
CA ASN A 77 -4.57 -13.07 -8.70
C ASN A 77 -3.41 -13.55 -7.82
N TYR A 78 -3.21 -12.94 -6.64
CA TYR A 78 -2.21 -13.36 -5.69
C TYR A 78 -2.39 -14.83 -5.28
N LYS A 79 -3.63 -15.23 -4.96
CA LYS A 79 -3.95 -16.61 -4.57
C LYS A 79 -3.77 -17.61 -5.72
N ALA A 80 -4.02 -17.20 -6.95
CA ALA A 80 -3.79 -18.03 -8.13
C ALA A 80 -2.29 -18.30 -8.35
N GLU A 81 -1.43 -17.33 -8.03
CA GLU A 81 0.02 -17.43 -8.20
C GLU A 81 0.72 -18.14 -7.03
N HIS A 82 0.37 -17.79 -5.79
CA HIS A 82 1.03 -18.28 -4.58
C HIS A 82 0.28 -19.39 -3.83
N GLY A 83 -0.94 -19.72 -4.26
CA GLY A 83 -1.83 -20.63 -3.56
C GLY A 83 -2.60 -19.94 -2.42
N THR A 84 -3.29 -20.74 -1.62
CA THR A 84 -4.10 -20.26 -0.49
C THR A 84 -3.59 -20.86 0.80
N ASN A 85 -3.27 -20.01 1.78
CA ASN A 85 -2.92 -20.47 3.13
C ASN A 85 -4.18 -20.60 3.99
N ARG A 86 -4.49 -21.83 4.41
CA ARG A 86 -5.56 -22.14 5.34
C ARG A 86 -5.11 -23.20 6.33
N PHE A 87 -5.38 -22.98 7.61
CA PHE A 87 -5.09 -23.93 8.67
C PHE A 87 -6.02 -23.71 9.86
N THR A 88 -6.05 -24.66 10.79
CA THR A 88 -6.81 -24.52 12.03
C THR A 88 -5.89 -24.28 13.23
N VAL A 89 -6.39 -23.58 14.24
CA VAL A 89 -5.76 -23.49 15.57
C VAL A 89 -6.77 -23.89 16.63
N ASN A 90 -6.30 -24.50 17.72
CA ASN A 90 -7.14 -24.89 18.84
C ASN A 90 -6.85 -23.96 20.01
N VAL A 91 -7.87 -23.24 20.47
CA VAL A 91 -7.72 -22.20 21.49
C VAL A 91 -8.83 -22.33 22.52
N PRO A 92 -8.53 -22.30 23.83
CA PRO A 92 -9.55 -22.24 24.86
C PRO A 92 -10.06 -20.80 24.97
N LEU A 93 -11.36 -20.58 24.71
CA LEU A 93 -11.96 -19.23 24.73
C LEU A 93 -12.88 -19.06 25.93
N GLU A 94 -12.78 -17.92 26.61
CA GLU A 94 -13.54 -17.65 27.84
C GLU A 94 -15.05 -17.58 27.60
N GLU A 95 -15.48 -17.11 26.43
CA GLU A 95 -16.87 -17.02 26.00
C GLU A 95 -17.52 -18.40 25.78
N PHE A 96 -16.70 -19.45 25.76
CA PHE A 96 -17.12 -20.83 25.57
C PHE A 96 -16.72 -21.70 26.75
N ASP A 97 -16.78 -21.15 27.96
CA ASP A 97 -16.42 -21.84 29.22
C ASP A 97 -14.99 -22.40 29.23
N ASN A 98 -14.06 -21.74 28.51
CA ASN A 98 -12.68 -22.20 28.27
C ASN A 98 -12.59 -23.55 27.54
N ASN A 99 -13.64 -23.94 26.79
CA ASN A 99 -13.57 -25.09 25.92
C ASN A 99 -12.59 -24.84 24.76
N GLN A 100 -11.86 -25.89 24.39
CA GLN A 100 -11.00 -25.87 23.21
C GLN A 100 -11.86 -25.79 21.95
N LEU A 101 -11.76 -24.67 21.25
CA LEU A 101 -12.42 -24.46 19.96
C LEU A 101 -11.42 -24.54 18.83
N GLU A 102 -11.80 -25.28 17.79
CA GLU A 102 -11.07 -25.31 16.52
C GLU A 102 -11.47 -24.11 15.66
N ILE A 103 -10.56 -23.15 15.55
CA ILE A 103 -10.75 -21.91 14.80
C ILE A 103 -10.09 -22.05 13.43
N ASP A 104 -10.85 -21.75 12.38
CA ASP A 104 -10.36 -21.73 11.01
C ASP A 104 -9.62 -20.42 10.74
N ILE A 105 -8.34 -20.52 10.37
CA ILE A 105 -7.49 -19.41 9.97
C ILE A 105 -7.35 -19.44 8.45
N GLY A 106 -7.76 -18.34 7.82
CA GLY A 106 -7.53 -18.06 6.42
C GLY A 106 -6.42 -17.04 6.24
N GLU A 107 -6.54 -16.24 5.19
CA GLU A 107 -5.59 -15.19 4.88
C GLU A 107 -6.30 -13.95 4.34
N GLU A 108 -5.74 -12.80 4.69
CA GLU A 108 -6.03 -11.50 4.12
C GLU A 108 -4.84 -11.02 3.31
N ILE A 109 -5.10 -10.51 2.10
CA ILE A 109 -4.04 -10.05 1.20
C ILE A 109 -3.93 -8.53 1.31
N HIS A 110 -2.76 -8.04 1.64
CA HIS A 110 -2.46 -6.62 1.81
C HIS A 110 -1.46 -6.14 0.78
N HIS A 111 -1.57 -4.86 0.41
CA HIS A 111 -0.51 -4.16 -0.31
C HIS A 111 0.56 -3.72 0.69
N LEU A 112 1.83 -4.02 0.39
CA LEU A 112 2.97 -3.62 1.19
C LEU A 112 3.14 -2.11 1.11
N ILE A 113 3.34 -1.60 -0.11
CA ILE A 113 3.44 -0.17 -0.37
C ILE A 113 2.04 0.30 -0.77
N SER A 114 1.31 0.84 0.21
CA SER A 114 0.00 1.47 0.03
C SER A 114 -0.34 2.44 1.16
N VAL A 115 -0.51 3.71 0.82
CA VAL A 115 -1.27 4.69 1.61
C VAL A 115 -2.30 5.28 0.64
N GLY A 116 -3.54 5.53 1.08
CA GLY A 116 -4.70 5.73 0.21
C GLY A 116 -4.51 6.77 -0.90
N PRO A 117 -5.34 6.73 -1.94
CA PRO A 117 -5.22 5.91 -3.17
C PRO A 117 -3.91 6.10 -3.98
N TYR A 118 -2.93 6.78 -3.39
CA TYR A 118 -1.75 7.42 -3.98
C TYR A 118 -0.49 6.82 -3.39
N ALA A 119 -0.34 5.51 -3.49
CA ALA A 119 0.70 4.73 -2.82
C ALA A 119 2.16 5.07 -3.19
N PHE A 120 2.40 6.20 -3.85
CA PHE A 120 3.69 6.77 -4.16
C PHE A 120 3.62 8.28 -3.92
N THR A 121 4.75 8.96 -3.73
CA THR A 121 4.75 10.41 -4.02
C THR A 121 4.17 10.59 -5.43
N LEU A 122 3.39 11.64 -5.70
CA LEU A 122 2.72 11.79 -7.00
C LEU A 122 3.72 11.64 -8.16
N ARG A 123 4.96 12.08 -7.95
CA ARG A 123 6.08 11.89 -8.88
C ARG A 123 6.52 10.43 -9.05
N ILE A 124 6.72 9.68 -7.97
CA ILE A 124 7.04 8.25 -8.07
C ILE A 124 5.86 7.46 -8.65
N ASN A 125 4.62 7.87 -8.41
CA ASN A 125 3.44 7.27 -9.06
C ASN A 125 3.55 7.43 -10.58
N ARG A 126 3.80 8.67 -11.03
CA ARG A 126 3.94 9.01 -12.44
C ARG A 126 5.07 8.22 -13.11
N LEU A 127 6.24 8.14 -12.48
CA LEU A 127 7.37 7.34 -12.98
C LEU A 127 7.05 5.84 -12.99
N GLY A 128 6.39 5.34 -11.93
CA GLY A 128 5.95 3.95 -11.84
C GLY A 128 5.00 3.57 -12.98
N ASN A 129 3.99 4.39 -13.25
CA ASN A 129 3.06 4.13 -14.37
C ASN A 129 3.76 4.19 -15.73
N TYR A 130 4.71 5.11 -15.91
CA TYR A 130 5.50 5.19 -17.14
C TYR A 130 6.34 3.93 -17.35
N PHE A 131 7.01 3.44 -16.30
CA PHE A 131 7.89 2.26 -16.35
C PHE A 131 7.16 0.92 -16.22
N GLY A 132 5.86 0.92 -15.92
CA GLY A 132 5.07 -0.30 -15.75
C GLY A 132 5.22 -0.94 -14.37
N ILE A 133 5.62 -0.18 -13.36
CA ILE A 133 5.66 -0.62 -11.96
C ILE A 133 4.23 -0.71 -11.45
N TYR A 134 3.77 -1.93 -11.20
CA TYR A 134 2.36 -2.21 -10.95
C TYR A 134 2.09 -2.38 -9.47
N ILE A 135 1.25 -1.51 -8.90
CA ILE A 135 0.87 -1.60 -7.48
C ILE A 135 0.18 -2.91 -7.11
N ASN A 136 -0.47 -3.60 -8.07
CA ASN A 136 -1.10 -4.90 -7.82
C ASN A 136 -0.22 -6.07 -8.26
N SER A 137 1.08 -5.88 -8.48
CA SER A 137 2.01 -7.01 -8.67
C SER A 137 2.02 -7.85 -7.39
N THR A 138 2.16 -9.16 -7.56
CA THR A 138 2.27 -10.09 -6.43
C THR A 138 3.47 -9.77 -5.53
N ASP A 139 4.55 -9.24 -6.09
CA ASP A 139 5.72 -8.76 -5.34
C ASP A 139 5.40 -7.63 -4.35
N ASN A 140 4.38 -6.79 -4.63
CA ASN A 140 3.91 -5.72 -3.75
C ASN A 140 2.79 -6.17 -2.80
N LEU A 141 2.44 -7.44 -2.80
CA LEU A 141 1.39 -8.00 -1.96
C LEU A 141 1.97 -8.92 -0.89
N ILE A 142 1.23 -9.08 0.20
CA ILE A 142 1.54 -10.04 1.25
C ILE A 142 0.28 -10.68 1.79
N SER A 143 0.38 -11.96 2.16
CA SER A 143 -0.65 -12.71 2.86
C SER A 143 -0.41 -12.65 4.37
N ALA A 144 -1.40 -12.22 5.13
CA ALA A 144 -1.39 -12.25 6.58
C ALA A 144 -2.49 -13.20 7.10
N PRO A 145 -2.20 -14.12 8.03
CA PRO A 145 -3.21 -14.98 8.64
C PRO A 145 -4.30 -14.16 9.32
N SER A 146 -5.55 -14.54 9.08
CA SER A 146 -6.74 -13.87 9.63
C SER A 146 -7.92 -14.82 9.80
N VAL A 147 -8.84 -14.47 10.69
CA VAL A 147 -10.14 -15.16 10.83
C VAL A 147 -11.15 -14.55 9.87
N ASP A 148 -11.85 -15.39 9.11
CA ASP A 148 -13.05 -14.98 8.36
C ASP A 148 -14.21 -14.81 9.37
N PRO A 149 -14.70 -13.58 9.61
CA PRO A 149 -15.71 -13.32 10.63
C PRO A 149 -17.07 -13.94 10.28
N ILE A 150 -17.37 -14.13 9.00
CA ILE A 150 -18.62 -14.73 8.52
C ILE A 150 -18.56 -16.25 8.76
N ALA A 151 -17.46 -16.88 8.36
CA ALA A 151 -17.24 -18.30 8.59
C ALA A 151 -17.19 -18.64 10.09
N PHE A 152 -16.48 -17.83 10.89
CA PHE A 152 -16.42 -17.98 12.34
C PHE A 152 -17.82 -17.95 12.97
N LYS A 153 -18.62 -16.94 12.64
CA LYS A 153 -19.99 -16.81 13.18
C LYS A 153 -20.85 -18.01 12.80
N LYS A 154 -20.71 -18.51 11.58
CA LYS A 154 -21.44 -19.70 11.12
C LYS A 154 -21.05 -20.97 11.89
N LYS A 155 -19.76 -21.13 12.21
CA LYS A 155 -19.24 -22.32 12.91
C LYS A 155 -19.51 -22.29 14.41
N HIS A 156 -19.40 -21.12 15.06
CA HIS A 156 -19.41 -21.00 16.52
C HIS A 156 -20.65 -20.29 17.09
N GLY A 157 -21.53 -19.74 16.24
CA GLY A 157 -22.77 -19.09 16.68
C GLY A 157 -22.61 -17.70 17.30
N MET A 158 -21.37 -17.19 17.39
CA MET A 158 -21.02 -15.87 17.93
C MET A 158 -20.19 -15.10 16.90
N ALA A 159 -20.36 -13.77 16.78
CA ALA A 159 -19.52 -13.00 15.88
C ALA A 159 -18.10 -12.86 16.45
N PHE A 160 -17.08 -12.90 15.58
CA PHE A 160 -15.69 -12.70 16.00
C PHE A 160 -15.47 -11.33 16.69
N SER A 161 -16.24 -10.31 16.27
CA SER A 161 -16.24 -8.98 16.90
C SER A 161 -16.65 -9.00 18.37
N ASP A 162 -17.48 -9.97 18.76
CA ASP A 162 -18.09 -10.04 20.09
C ASP A 162 -17.21 -10.78 21.10
N LEU A 163 -16.10 -11.39 20.63
CA LEU A 163 -15.06 -11.94 21.51
C LEU A 163 -14.34 -10.83 22.27
N SER A 164 -13.86 -11.16 23.47
CA SER A 164 -12.96 -10.32 24.23
C SER A 164 -11.62 -10.13 23.53
N ASP A 165 -10.92 -9.06 23.90
CA ASP A 165 -9.58 -8.78 23.37
C ASP A 165 -8.58 -9.88 23.75
N LYS A 166 -8.77 -10.54 24.89
CA LYS A 166 -7.96 -11.68 25.31
C LYS A 166 -8.18 -12.87 24.38
N SER A 167 -9.43 -13.27 24.14
CA SER A 167 -9.75 -14.38 23.23
C SER A 167 -9.24 -14.12 21.81
N LYS A 168 -9.37 -12.88 21.31
CA LYS A 168 -8.79 -12.46 20.01
C LYS A 168 -7.26 -12.56 20.02
N TYR A 169 -6.61 -12.18 21.12
CA TYR A 169 -5.16 -12.31 21.28
C TYR A 169 -4.70 -13.77 21.31
N ASP A 170 -5.37 -14.63 22.06
CA ASP A 170 -5.01 -16.05 22.16
C ASP A 170 -5.12 -16.74 20.79
N ILE A 171 -6.14 -16.39 19.98
CA ILE A 171 -6.26 -16.84 18.59
C ILE A 171 -5.10 -16.34 17.72
N ALA A 172 -4.78 -15.05 17.82
CA ALA A 172 -3.67 -14.46 17.07
C ALA A 172 -2.32 -15.11 17.43
N ALA A 173 -2.05 -15.32 18.72
CA ALA A 173 -0.83 -15.95 19.21
C ALA A 173 -0.68 -17.38 18.69
N ALA A 174 -1.74 -18.19 18.75
CA ALA A 174 -1.74 -19.54 18.21
C ALA A 174 -1.54 -19.56 16.68
N ALA A 175 -2.12 -18.59 15.97
CA ALA A 175 -1.94 -18.46 14.52
C ALA A 175 -0.51 -18.04 14.14
N ILE A 176 0.10 -17.11 14.87
CA ILE A 176 1.51 -16.70 14.70
C ILE A 176 2.44 -17.86 15.00
N GLU A 177 2.22 -18.57 16.12
CA GLU A 177 3.05 -19.71 16.50
C GLU A 177 3.07 -20.78 15.41
N LYS A 178 1.92 -21.03 14.78
CA LYS A 178 1.77 -22.04 13.72
C LYS A 178 2.29 -21.57 12.36
N SER A 179 2.01 -20.33 11.96
CA SER A 179 2.37 -19.81 10.63
C SER A 179 3.77 -19.20 10.55
N LYS A 180 4.33 -18.76 11.68
CA LYS A 180 5.54 -17.91 11.76
C LYS A 180 5.40 -16.59 11.00
N ILE A 181 4.18 -16.08 10.87
CA ILE A 181 3.85 -14.82 10.20
C ILE A 181 3.00 -13.98 11.16
N GLN A 182 3.12 -12.66 11.10
CA GLN A 182 2.23 -11.75 11.85
C GLN A 182 0.76 -11.99 11.54
N TYR A 183 -0.06 -11.93 12.58
CA TYR A 183 -1.50 -12.01 12.47
C TYR A 183 -2.12 -10.65 12.11
N HIS A 184 -3.06 -10.65 11.16
CA HIS A 184 -3.81 -9.45 10.83
C HIS A 184 -4.87 -9.16 11.91
N LYS A 185 -4.63 -8.14 12.74
CA LYS A 185 -5.51 -7.76 13.86
C LYS A 185 -6.53 -6.69 13.45
N GLY A 186 -7.33 -6.95 12.43
CA GLY A 186 -8.46 -6.08 12.04
C GLY A 186 -8.07 -4.60 11.84
N ASN A 187 -9.05 -3.68 12.01
CA ASN A 187 -8.90 -2.26 11.65
C ASN A 187 -7.60 -1.61 12.17
N HIS A 188 -7.01 -0.78 11.32
CA HIS A 188 -5.79 0.01 11.51
C HIS A 188 -5.94 1.16 12.54
N ASP A 189 -6.55 0.91 13.69
CA ASP A 189 -6.89 1.96 14.67
C ASP A 189 -5.77 2.28 15.67
N PHE A 190 -4.52 1.91 15.37
CA PHE A 190 -3.40 2.14 16.29
C PHE A 190 -2.83 3.56 16.17
N GLU A 191 -2.80 4.30 17.29
CA GLU A 191 -2.05 5.55 17.37
C GLU A 191 -0.57 5.22 17.67
N PRO A 192 0.39 5.70 16.86
CA PRO A 192 1.81 5.42 17.09
C PRO A 192 2.27 6.01 18.44
N GLU A 193 3.25 5.36 19.07
CA GLU A 193 3.82 5.87 20.31
C GLU A 193 4.38 7.29 20.13
N LYS A 194 4.29 8.10 21.19
CA LYS A 194 4.72 9.50 21.14
C LYS A 194 6.20 9.60 20.76
N GLY A 195 6.47 10.23 19.62
CA GLY A 195 7.83 10.43 19.09
C GLY A 195 8.28 9.36 18.09
N ILE A 196 7.48 8.31 17.87
CA ILE A 196 7.73 7.32 16.83
C ILE A 196 6.87 7.66 15.61
N PRO A 197 7.46 7.85 14.40
CA PRO A 197 6.68 8.06 13.18
C PRO A 197 5.81 6.85 12.86
N SER A 198 4.59 7.08 12.35
CA SER A 198 3.72 6.00 11.85
C SER A 198 4.36 5.27 10.67
N TYR A 199 3.83 4.09 10.36
CA TYR A 199 4.25 3.34 9.17
C TYR A 199 4.13 4.17 7.90
N GLU A 200 2.98 4.80 7.68
CA GLU A 200 2.66 5.58 6.49
C GLU A 200 3.66 6.74 6.34
N LYS A 201 4.05 7.37 7.46
CA LYS A 201 5.08 8.42 7.46
C LYS A 201 6.46 7.88 7.06
N LYS A 202 6.87 6.75 7.62
CA LYS A 202 8.14 6.09 7.24
C LYS A 202 8.13 5.69 5.77
N LEU A 203 7.01 5.15 5.29
CA LEU A 203 6.83 4.76 3.90
C LEU A 203 6.90 5.98 2.96
N VAL A 204 6.19 7.07 3.29
CA VAL A 204 6.27 8.33 2.52
C VAL A 204 7.69 8.91 2.52
N GLN A 205 8.42 8.81 3.63
CA GLN A 205 9.84 9.22 3.70
C GLN A 205 10.70 8.35 2.78
N ASP A 206 10.62 7.02 2.91
CA ASP A 206 11.39 6.07 2.08
C ASP A 206 11.11 6.33 0.57
N LEU A 207 9.86 6.60 0.20
CA LEU A 207 9.47 6.94 -1.19
C LEU A 207 9.96 8.32 -1.65
N ALA A 208 9.94 9.33 -0.77
CA ALA A 208 10.46 10.66 -1.06
C ALA A 208 11.99 10.65 -1.23
N GLU A 209 12.70 9.75 -0.54
CA GLU A 209 14.13 9.54 -0.74
C GLU A 209 14.43 8.99 -2.14
N ILE A 210 13.65 8.01 -2.63
CA ILE A 210 13.76 7.52 -4.02
C ILE A 210 13.55 8.67 -5.01
N GLU A 211 12.52 9.50 -4.78
CA GLU A 211 12.25 10.67 -5.60
C GLU A 211 13.45 11.63 -5.61
N TYR A 212 13.98 11.93 -4.44
CA TYR A 212 15.13 12.82 -4.30
C TYR A 212 16.37 12.27 -5.03
N GLU A 213 16.63 10.97 -4.99
CA GLU A 213 17.74 10.35 -5.71
C GLU A 213 17.64 10.56 -7.23
N ILE A 214 16.44 10.38 -7.81
CA ILE A 214 16.18 10.64 -9.24
C ILE A 214 16.46 12.10 -9.60
N LEU A 215 15.93 13.05 -8.80
CA LEU A 215 16.14 14.47 -9.03
C LEU A 215 17.61 14.86 -8.90
N ALA A 216 18.31 14.33 -7.89
CA ALA A 216 19.71 14.61 -7.65
C ALA A 216 20.60 14.14 -8.80
N LYS A 217 20.28 12.99 -9.41
CA LYS A 217 20.95 12.52 -10.62
C LYS A 217 20.66 13.42 -11.82
N SER A 218 19.39 13.74 -12.07
CA SER A 218 19.00 14.65 -13.16
C SER A 218 19.65 16.04 -13.06
N ARG A 219 19.90 16.54 -11.85
CA ARG A 219 20.62 17.82 -11.64
C ARG A 219 22.10 17.76 -12.02
N LYS A 220 22.73 16.59 -11.92
CA LYS A 220 24.17 16.41 -12.21
C LYS A 220 24.43 16.11 -13.67
N GLU A 221 23.56 15.32 -14.30
CA GLU A 221 23.80 14.72 -15.62
C GLU A 221 22.91 15.33 -16.72
N GLY A 222 22.03 16.26 -16.33
CA GLY A 222 20.90 16.69 -17.15
C GLY A 222 19.70 15.78 -16.94
N CYS A 223 18.52 16.22 -17.39
CA CYS A 223 17.29 15.47 -17.15
C CYS A 223 17.35 14.06 -17.75
N LEU A 224 17.29 13.05 -16.87
CA LEU A 224 17.35 11.62 -17.23
C LEU A 224 16.23 11.23 -18.21
N GLY A 225 15.07 11.90 -18.13
CA GLY A 225 13.93 11.62 -18.98
C GLY A 225 14.10 12.01 -20.45
N GLN A 226 15.16 12.75 -20.81
CA GLN A 226 15.39 13.23 -22.17
C GLN A 226 16.07 12.20 -23.08
N THR A 227 16.67 11.15 -22.52
CA THR A 227 17.38 10.10 -23.29
C THR A 227 16.88 8.70 -22.93
N PRO A 228 16.91 7.73 -23.85
CA PRO A 228 16.59 6.33 -23.55
C PRO A 228 17.44 5.76 -22.42
N GLU A 229 18.74 6.05 -22.40
CA GLU A 229 19.68 5.56 -21.39
C GLU A 229 19.32 6.11 -20.00
N GLY A 230 19.00 7.41 -19.91
CA GLY A 230 18.60 8.03 -18.65
C GLY A 230 17.26 7.52 -18.13
N ARG A 231 16.31 7.24 -19.04
CA ARG A 231 15.02 6.61 -18.69
C ARG A 231 15.23 5.20 -18.14
N GLU A 232 16.09 4.40 -18.76
CA GLU A 232 16.40 3.05 -18.29
C GLU A 232 17.19 3.06 -16.97
N GLU A 233 18.08 4.03 -16.77
CA GLU A 233 18.74 4.22 -15.48
C GLU A 233 17.73 4.56 -14.37
N ALA A 234 16.82 5.50 -14.62
CA ALA A 234 15.78 5.88 -13.69
C ALA A 234 14.87 4.68 -13.34
N LYS A 235 14.47 3.89 -14.34
CA LYS A 235 13.69 2.66 -14.15
C LYS A 235 14.40 1.68 -13.24
N ASN A 236 15.67 1.37 -13.53
CA ASN A 236 16.45 0.43 -12.73
C ASN A 236 16.66 0.92 -11.29
N LEU A 237 16.87 2.22 -11.08
CA LEU A 237 16.97 2.79 -9.73
C LEU A 237 15.67 2.57 -8.95
N ILE A 238 14.53 2.95 -9.53
CA ILE A 238 13.23 2.85 -8.87
C ILE A 238 12.87 1.39 -8.60
N ASP A 239 13.01 0.51 -9.59
CA ASP A 239 12.72 -0.92 -9.45
C ASP A 239 13.53 -1.56 -8.32
N ASN A 240 14.84 -1.26 -8.25
CA ASN A 240 15.71 -1.82 -7.21
C ASN A 240 15.33 -1.29 -5.83
N LYS A 241 15.11 0.02 -5.68
CA LYS A 241 14.75 0.63 -4.39
C LYS A 241 13.39 0.17 -3.88
N LEU A 242 12.41 0.02 -4.78
CA LEU A 242 11.10 -0.50 -4.40
C LEU A 242 11.17 -1.97 -3.99
N LYS A 243 11.98 -2.80 -4.68
CA LYS A 243 12.22 -4.19 -4.26
C LYS A 243 12.91 -4.26 -2.90
N GLU A 244 13.95 -3.47 -2.67
CA GLU A 244 14.64 -3.39 -1.37
C GLU A 244 13.66 -3.00 -0.25
N LEU A 245 12.79 -2.03 -0.51
CA LEU A 245 11.76 -1.59 0.43
C LEU A 245 10.71 -2.69 0.69
N GLN A 246 10.23 -3.37 -0.36
CA GLN A 246 9.28 -4.49 -0.23
C GLN A 246 9.88 -5.64 0.59
N GLU A 247 11.11 -6.04 0.30
CA GLU A 247 11.80 -7.10 1.05
C GLU A 247 12.04 -6.71 2.51
N LYS A 248 12.39 -5.44 2.77
CA LYS A 248 12.48 -4.92 4.14
C LYS A 248 11.15 -5.04 4.88
N ILE A 249 10.04 -4.61 4.27
CA ILE A 249 8.71 -4.72 4.88
C ILE A 249 8.33 -6.19 5.12
N LYS A 250 8.59 -7.08 4.16
CA LYS A 250 8.34 -8.53 4.32
C LYS A 250 9.16 -9.13 5.46
N SER A 251 10.45 -8.78 5.58
CA SER A 251 11.31 -9.23 6.67
C SER A 251 10.80 -8.77 8.03
N ASP A 252 10.37 -7.50 8.13
CA ASP A 252 9.76 -6.96 9.35
C ASP A 252 8.47 -7.73 9.74
N ILE A 253 7.82 -8.40 8.78
CA ILE A 253 6.59 -9.18 8.98
C ILE A 253 6.86 -10.64 9.40
N THR A 254 7.93 -11.27 8.88
CA THR A 254 8.23 -12.69 9.15
C THR A 254 8.90 -12.94 10.50
N ASP A 255 9.70 -11.99 11.01
CA ASP A 255 10.48 -12.20 12.26
C ASP A 255 9.70 -11.78 13.52
N PHE A 256 8.41 -12.09 13.60
CA PHE A 256 7.54 -11.61 14.70
C PHE A 256 7.44 -12.59 15.87
N GLU A 257 7.77 -12.09 17.07
CA GLU A 257 7.40 -12.72 18.33
C GLU A 257 6.08 -12.13 18.88
N PRO A 258 5.15 -12.94 19.42
CA PRO A 258 3.93 -12.43 20.05
C PRO A 258 4.27 -11.46 21.19
N SER A 259 3.75 -10.23 21.16
CA SER A 259 3.96 -9.29 22.27
C SER A 259 3.24 -9.78 23.54
N PRO A 260 3.89 -9.77 24.73
CA PRO A 260 3.28 -10.18 25.99
C PRO A 260 2.00 -9.42 26.37
N ASP A 261 1.75 -8.25 25.78
CA ASP A 261 0.57 -7.41 26.00
C ASP A 261 -0.37 -7.34 24.78
N GLY A 262 -0.11 -8.13 23.73
CA GLY A 262 -0.92 -8.15 22.51
C GLY A 262 -0.85 -6.90 21.64
N LYS A 263 0.12 -6.01 21.88
CA LYS A 263 0.46 -4.91 20.96
C LYS A 263 1.34 -5.41 19.82
N GLN A 264 1.30 -4.72 18.68
CA GLN A 264 2.31 -4.94 17.64
C GLN A 264 3.64 -4.35 18.12
N ILE A 265 4.71 -5.13 18.05
CA ILE A 265 6.10 -4.65 18.21
C ILE A 265 6.59 -3.97 16.92
N VAL A 266 5.88 -4.15 15.80
CA VAL A 266 6.33 -3.69 14.50
C VAL A 266 5.99 -2.22 14.32
N GLU A 267 7.03 -1.41 14.24
CA GLU A 267 6.91 0.03 14.03
C GLU A 267 6.44 0.42 12.61
N ARG A 268 6.11 -0.56 11.76
CA ARG A 268 5.89 -0.42 10.31
C ARG A 268 4.65 -1.19 9.78
N PHE A 269 3.68 -1.63 10.58
CA PHE A 269 2.45 -2.15 9.96
C PHE A 269 1.18 -1.90 10.77
N LEU A 270 0.15 -1.43 10.06
CA LEU A 270 -1.19 -1.03 10.51
C LEU A 270 -1.25 0.23 11.40
N ALA A 271 -1.02 1.41 10.83
CA ALA A 271 -1.36 2.66 11.50
C ALA A 271 -2.52 3.38 10.79
N LYS A 272 -3.23 4.16 11.59
CA LYS A 272 -4.28 5.07 11.12
C LYS A 272 -3.62 6.03 10.14
N GLU A 273 -4.17 6.15 8.92
CA GLU A 273 -4.00 7.37 8.15
C GLU A 273 -4.20 8.56 9.10
N ASP A 274 -3.38 9.59 8.96
CA ASP A 274 -3.51 10.87 9.66
C ASP A 274 -4.79 11.61 9.22
N TYR A 275 -5.97 10.98 9.35
CA TYR A 275 -7.29 11.52 9.08
C TYR A 275 -7.58 12.76 9.94
N LYS A 276 -6.88 12.90 11.07
CA LYS A 276 -6.92 14.12 11.90
C LYS A 276 -6.27 15.33 11.21
N TYR A 277 -5.31 15.15 10.29
CA TYR A 277 -4.65 16.26 9.60
C TYR A 277 -5.50 16.82 8.45
N HIS A 278 -6.36 16.00 7.82
CA HIS A 278 -7.20 16.42 6.69
C HIS A 278 -8.65 16.80 7.06
N THR A 279 -9.12 16.53 8.27
CA THR A 279 -10.51 16.84 8.68
C THR A 279 -10.67 17.96 9.71
N GLY A 280 -9.57 18.52 10.23
CA GLY A 280 -9.62 19.73 11.07
C GLY A 280 -10.47 19.60 12.34
N LYS A 281 -10.67 18.39 12.85
CA LYS A 281 -11.39 18.14 14.11
C LYS A 281 -10.42 17.59 15.15
N GLY A 282 -9.83 18.53 15.89
CA GLY A 282 -9.30 18.30 17.24
C GLY A 282 -10.39 18.47 18.28
#